data_AF-A0A3D3EDK1-F1
#
_entry.id   AF-A0A3D3EDK1-F1
#
_cell.length_a   1.000
_cell.length_b   1.000
_cell.length_c   1.000
_cell.angle_alpha   90.00
_cell.angle_beta   90.00
_cell.angle_gamma   90.00
#
_symmetry.space_group_name_H-M   'P 1'
#
loop_
_entity.id
_entity.type
_entity.pdbx_description
1 polymer ?
#
loop_
_entity_poly.entity_id
_entity_poly.type
_entity_poly.pdbx_seq_one_letter_code
_entity_poly.pdbx_strand_id
1 'polypeptide(L)' 'MTNILAELEAKRAQARLGGGQRRIDTQHAKGKLTARERINLLLDDASFEEWDMFVE' A
#
# COMPACT_ATOMS: atom_id res chain seq x y z
N MET A 1 5.85 7.17 24.24
CA MET A 1 5.98 5.93 23.44
C MET A 1 4.86 5.78 22.42
N THR A 2 3.61 6.13 22.76
CA THR A 2 2.45 6.14 21.85
C THR A 2 2.59 7.03 20.61
N ASN A 3 3.27 8.19 20.71
CA ASN A 3 3.40 9.12 19.59
C ASN A 3 4.17 8.54 18.39
N ILE A 4 5.28 7.84 18.64
CA ILE A 4 6.13 7.26 17.57
C ILE A 4 5.37 6.16 16.80
N LEU A 5 4.56 5.36 17.51
CA LEU A 5 3.74 4.33 16.87
C LEU A 5 2.68 4.96 15.96
N ALA A 6 2.04 6.06 16.38
CA ALA A 6 1.07 6.77 15.57
C ALA A 6 1.71 7.39 14.31
N GLU A 7 2.89 7.99 14.45
CA GLU A 7 3.65 8.54 13.31
C GLU A 7 4.06 7.43 12.32
N LEU A 8 4.49 6.27 12.83
CA LEU A 8 4.84 5.13 11.99
C LEU A 8 3.63 4.61 11.20
N GLU A 9 2.47 4.46 11.84
CA GLU A 9 1.25 4.04 11.15
C GLU A 9 0.77 5.06 10.12
N ALA A 10 0.92 6.36 10.40
CA ALA A 10 0.64 7.40 9.43
C ALA A 10 1.54 7.29 8.19
N LYS A 11 2.85 7.08 8.37
CA LYS A 11 3.80 6.87 7.26
C LYS A 11 3.46 5.62 6.45
N ARG A 12 3.10 4.51 7.11
CA ARG A 12 2.65 3.27 6.46
C ARG A 12 1.38 3.50 5.64
N ALA A 13 0.41 4.24 6.17
CA ALA A 13 -0.82 4.58 5.47
C ALA A 13 -0.54 5.41 4.21
N GLN A 14 0.36 6.40 4.30
CA GLN A 14 0.77 7.20 3.13
C GLN A 14 1.50 6.35 2.08
N ALA A 15 2.44 5.48 2.48
CA ALA A 15 3.14 4.59 1.56
C ALA A 15 2.17 3.63 0.83
N ARG A 16 1.17 3.11 1.55
CA ARG A 16 0.12 2.24 0.96
C ARG A 16 -0.77 2.96 -0.04
N LEU A 17 -1.02 4.26 0.14
CA LEU A 17 -1.77 5.09 -0.81
C LEU A 17 -1.01 5.29 -2.13
N GLY A 18 0.32 5.13 -2.14
CA GLY A 18 1.16 5.25 -3.32
C GLY A 18 0.94 6.60 -4.03
N GLY A 19 0.52 6.58 -5.30
CA GLY A 19 0.21 7.78 -6.08
C GLY A 19 -1.06 8.54 -5.66
N GLY A 20 -1.71 8.15 -4.56
CA GLY A 20 -2.92 8.75 -4.00
C GLY A 20 -4.22 8.21 -4.60
N GLN A 21 -5.35 8.49 -3.92
CA GLN A 21 -6.68 7.95 -4.25
C GLN A 21 -7.06 8.15 -5.73
N ARG A 22 -6.79 9.34 -6.28
CA ARG A 22 -7.09 9.65 -7.69
C ARG A 22 -6.45 8.66 -8.67
N ARG A 23 -5.21 8.23 -8.41
CA ARG A 23 -4.49 7.28 -9.27
C ARG A 23 -5.04 5.87 -9.10
N ILE A 24 -5.43 5.49 -7.88
CA ILE A 24 -6.10 4.22 -7.57
C ILE A 24 -7.40 4.12 -8.36
N ASP A 25 -8.28 5.12 -8.22
CA ASP A 25 -9.56 5.19 -8.93
C ASP A 25 -9.37 5.12 -10.45
N THR A 26 -8.32 5.75 -10.97
CA THR A 26 -8.00 5.71 -12.41
C THR A 26 -7.58 4.30 -12.88
N GLN A 27 -6.90 3.51 -12.05
CA GLN A 27 -6.59 2.12 -12.39
C GLN A 27 -7.87 1.28 -12.38
N HIS A 28 -8.68 1.41 -11.34
CA HIS A 28 -9.93 0.66 -11.21
C HIS A 28 -10.93 1.01 -12.32
N ALA A 29 -11.05 2.29 -12.69
CA ALA A 29 -11.87 2.73 -13.82
C ALA A 29 -11.43 2.13 -15.18
N LYS A 30 -10.16 1.71 -15.29
CA LYS A 30 -9.62 1.00 -16.46
C LYS A 30 -9.75 -0.53 -16.35
N GLY A 31 -10.46 -1.03 -15.32
CA GLY A 31 -10.57 -2.47 -15.04
C GLY A 31 -9.26 -3.10 -14.55
N LYS A 32 -8.33 -2.30 -14.02
CA LYS A 32 -7.02 -2.75 -13.56
C LYS A 32 -6.92 -2.71 -12.05
N LEU A 33 -6.32 -3.75 -11.48
CA LEU A 33 -5.89 -3.78 -10.09
C LEU A 33 -4.64 -2.90 -9.87
N THR A 34 -4.49 -2.37 -8.66
CA THR A 34 -3.25 -1.75 -8.15
C THR A 34 -2.15 -2.79 -7.99
N ALA A 35 -0.91 -2.35 -7.74
CA ALA A 35 0.22 -3.27 -7.54
C ALA A 35 0.00 -4.19 -6.32
N ARG A 36 -0.40 -3.64 -5.16
CA ARG A 36 -0.64 -4.40 -3.93
C ARG A 36 -1.83 -5.35 -4.07
N GLU A 37 -2.89 -4.95 -4.76
CA GLU A 37 -4.02 -5.84 -5.05
C GLU A 37 -3.60 -7.07 -5.88
N ARG A 38 -2.68 -6.90 -6.85
CA ARG A 38 -2.15 -8.03 -7.63
C ARG A 38 -1.29 -8.96 -6.79
N ILE A 39 -0.48 -8.42 -5.89
CA ILE A 39 0.35 -9.20 -4.96
C ILE A 39 -0.55 -10.03 -4.04
N ASN A 40 -1.57 -9.41 -3.45
CA ASN A 40 -2.51 -10.09 -2.55
C ASN A 40 -3.32 -11.19 -3.26
N LEU A 41 -3.57 -11.05 -4.57
CA LEU A 41 -4.23 -12.09 -5.35
C LEU A 41 -3.30 -13.28 -5.66
N LEU A 42 -2.00 -13.02 -5.76
CA LEU A 42 -1.00 -14.01 -6.19
C LEU A 42 -0.47 -14.85 -5.02
N LEU A 43 -0.31 -14.24 -3.85
CA LEU A 43 0.35 -14.86 -2.70
C LEU A 43 -0.68 -15.37 -1.70
N ASP A 44 -0.29 -16.39 -0.93
CA ASP A 44 -1.10 -16.89 0.17
C ASP A 44 -1.32 -15.80 1.23
N ASP A 45 -2.49 -15.82 1.87
CA ASP A 45 -2.83 -14.85 2.91
C ASP A 45 -1.76 -14.80 4.01
N ALA A 46 -1.39 -13.58 4.39
CA ALA A 46 -0.36 -13.28 5.40
C ALA A 46 1.06 -13.80 5.07
N SER A 47 1.35 -14.22 3.84
CA SER A 47 2.71 -14.65 3.44
C SER A 47 3.60 -13.53 2.89
N PHE A 48 3.03 -12.37 2.55
CA PHE A 48 3.77 -11.27 1.93
C PHE A 48 4.54 -10.42 2.96
N GLU A 49 5.86 -10.37 2.82
CA GLU A 49 6.74 -9.45 3.56
C GLU A 49 7.31 -8.39 2.62
N GLU A 50 7.05 -7.11 2.92
CA GLU A 50 7.46 -5.98 2.11
C GLU A 50 8.75 -5.34 2.66
N TRP A 51 9.72 -5.16 1.76
CA TRP A 51 10.99 -4.49 2.04
C TRP A 51 10.96 -3.10 1.41
N ASP A 52 11.72 -2.16 1.98
CA ASP A 52 11.92 -0.83 1.41
C ASP A 52 10.64 0.00 1.17
N MET A 53 9.63 -0.16 2.03
CA MET A 53 8.33 0.54 1.95
C MET A 53 8.42 2.07 1.96
N PHE A 54 9.51 2.65 2.49
CA PHE A 54 9.69 4.10 2.64
C PHE A 54 10.74 4.68 1.69
N VAL A 55 11.03 4.03 0.57
CA VAL A 55 11.92 4.60 -0.45
C VAL A 55 11.24 5.80 -1.12
N GLU A 56 11.95 6.93 -1.14
CA GLU A 56 11.55 8.21 -1.77
C GLU A 56 12.22 8.40 -3.13
#